data_AF-A0A379F6Z3-F1
#
_entry.id   AF-A0A379F6Z3-F1
#
_cell.length_a   1.000
_cell.length_b   1.000
_cell.length_c   1.000
_cell.angle_alpha   90.00
_cell.angle_beta   90.00
_cell.angle_gamma   90.00
#
_symmetry.space_group_name_H-M   'P 1'
#
loop_
_entity.id
_entity.type
_entity.pdbx_description
1 polymer ?
#
loop_
_entity_poly.entity_id
_entity_poly.type
_entity_poly.pdbx_seq_one_letter_code
_entity_poly.pdbx_strand_id
1 'polypeptide(L)'
;MVGKTFQTHFDDTIVTCFGPKADGSCILRIQGKPKGSTHRVTGHIEINLKSHHDLNKILQSNLFYDGVTSLKLAHFVGYVGESHVINEIKKGTLFDKLFLKTRSGKAPLANKESRIKNGNTDILNPLYGKSFDPEKMIALQNKKGQGIDLICKIEPTPPPPDWVTFEIKTVMKDKFGANTTPTGGKASEIQKSYFENINKHSLLAKESFYQGSNEYSLGKKERKILLNILESCEEKNLVGFKLTVGIDNKFNISNNNKYNQFYIIENLKND
;
A
#
# COMPACT_ATOMS: atom_id res chain seq x y z
N MET A 1 27.74 7.65 -28.08
CA MET A 1 26.56 6.74 -28.13
C MET A 1 25.33 7.57 -28.42
N VAL A 2 24.58 7.25 -29.47
CA VAL A 2 23.26 7.85 -29.71
C VAL A 2 22.31 7.21 -28.71
N GLY A 3 21.74 8.00 -27.79
CA GLY A 3 20.82 7.48 -26.77
C GLY A 3 19.64 6.78 -27.43
N LYS A 4 19.38 5.53 -27.04
CA LYS A 4 18.18 4.82 -27.47
C LYS A 4 17.02 5.25 -26.58
N THR A 5 15.88 5.52 -27.21
CA THR A 5 14.63 5.71 -26.47
C THR A 5 13.81 4.46 -26.65
N PHE A 6 13.53 3.77 -25.55
CA PHE A 6 12.60 2.65 -25.53
C PHE A 6 11.31 3.12 -24.89
N GLN A 7 10.20 2.95 -25.59
CA GLN A 7 8.90 3.41 -25.12
C GLN A 7 7.87 2.31 -25.28
N THR A 8 7.14 2.04 -24.20
CA THR A 8 6.03 1.10 -24.18
C THR A 8 4.78 1.83 -23.67
N HIS A 9 3.66 1.56 -24.34
CA HIS A 9 2.36 2.15 -24.03
C HIS A 9 1.47 1.11 -23.34
N PHE A 10 0.82 1.52 -22.26
CA PHE A 10 -0.18 0.74 -21.53
C PHE A 10 -1.40 1.64 -21.28
N ASP A 11 -2.37 1.67 -22.19
CA ASP A 11 -3.57 2.53 -22.15
C ASP A 11 -3.30 3.97 -21.68
N ASP A 12 -3.51 4.27 -20.39
CA ASP A 12 -3.33 5.59 -19.77
C ASP A 12 -1.92 5.83 -19.17
N THR A 13 -0.99 4.89 -19.37
CA THR A 13 0.37 4.88 -18.81
C THR A 13 1.41 4.74 -19.90
N ILE A 14 2.45 5.59 -19.84
CA ILE A 14 3.60 5.58 -20.74
C ILE A 14 4.83 5.27 -19.91
N VAL A 15 5.58 4.24 -20.31
CA VAL A 15 6.90 3.92 -19.77
C VAL A 15 7.94 4.30 -20.82
N THR A 16 8.85 5.21 -20.49
CA THR A 16 9.92 5.67 -21.37
C THR A 16 11.26 5.47 -20.70
N CYS A 17 12.20 4.83 -21.39
CA CYS A 17 13.60 4.78 -21.00
C CYS A 17 14.44 5.60 -21.97
N PHE A 18 15.23 6.52 -21.43
CA PHE A 18 16.18 7.36 -22.15
C PHE A 18 17.60 6.92 -21.80
N GLY A 19 18.29 6.25 -22.73
CA GLY A 19 19.71 5.94 -22.52
C GLY A 19 20.29 4.84 -23.42
N PRO A 20 21.59 4.53 -23.23
CA PRO A 20 22.52 5.24 -22.37
C PRO A 20 22.84 6.64 -22.92
N LYS A 21 22.90 7.64 -22.03
CA LYS A 21 23.42 8.99 -22.33
C LYS A 21 24.94 8.94 -22.49
N ALA A 22 25.52 10.03 -22.99
CA ALA A 22 26.97 10.14 -23.20
C ALA A 22 27.80 9.95 -21.91
N ASP A 23 27.21 10.24 -20.75
CA ASP A 23 27.82 10.07 -19.42
C ASP A 23 27.62 8.66 -18.81
N GLY A 24 27.02 7.73 -19.55
CA GLY A 24 26.73 6.37 -19.09
C GLY A 24 25.48 6.27 -18.21
N SER A 25 24.70 7.33 -18.07
CA SER A 25 23.44 7.31 -17.30
C SER A 25 22.24 6.86 -18.14
N CYS A 26 21.25 6.28 -17.47
CA CYS A 26 19.94 6.01 -18.05
C CYS A 26 18.84 6.65 -17.18
N ILE A 27 17.82 7.20 -17.83
CA ILE A 27 16.62 7.71 -17.16
C ILE A 27 15.44 6.82 -17.51
N LEU A 28 14.80 6.24 -16.51
CA LEU A 28 13.47 5.65 -16.66
C LEU A 28 12.42 6.66 -16.17
N ARG A 29 11.43 6.92 -17.02
CA ARG A 29 10.27 7.77 -16.75
C ARG A 29 9.01 6.96 -16.92
N ILE A 30 8.10 7.05 -15.96
CA ILE A 30 6.76 6.49 -16.06
C ILE A 30 5.76 7.59 -15.83
N GLN A 31 4.80 7.74 -16.73
CA GLN A 31 3.76 8.76 -16.67
C GLN A 31 2.42 8.08 -16.81
N GLY A 32 1.58 8.13 -15.77
CA GLY A 32 0.23 7.57 -15.81
C GLY A 32 -0.80 8.50 -15.19
N LYS A 33 -2.09 8.28 -15.52
CA LYS A 33 -3.21 8.96 -14.85
C LYS A 33 -4.10 7.92 -14.16
N PRO A 34 -3.86 7.62 -12.87
CA PRO A 34 -4.73 6.72 -12.12
C PRO A 34 -6.18 7.21 -12.08
N LYS A 35 -7.17 6.32 -12.21
CA LYS A 35 -8.58 6.68 -12.05
C LYS A 35 -8.83 7.28 -10.67
N GLY A 36 -9.44 8.47 -10.62
CA GLY A 36 -9.69 9.22 -9.39
C GLY A 36 -8.57 10.19 -8.98
N SER A 37 -7.43 10.18 -9.67
CA SER A 37 -6.40 11.21 -9.50
C SER A 37 -6.70 12.43 -10.37
N THR A 38 -6.59 13.63 -9.77
CA THR A 38 -6.65 14.90 -10.50
C THR A 38 -5.35 15.21 -11.24
N HIS A 39 -4.25 14.52 -10.94
CA HIS A 39 -2.92 14.77 -11.50
C HIS A 39 -2.30 13.52 -12.15
N ARG A 40 -1.47 13.73 -13.17
CA ARG A 40 -0.60 12.67 -13.72
C ARG A 40 0.51 12.36 -12.71
N VAL A 41 0.68 11.08 -12.38
CA VAL A 41 1.79 10.62 -11.54
C VAL A 41 2.99 10.38 -12.44
N THR A 42 4.13 11.01 -12.13
CA THR A 42 5.40 10.80 -12.83
C THR A 42 6.42 10.19 -11.89
N GLY A 43 6.89 8.98 -12.20
CA GLY A 43 8.02 8.37 -11.53
C GLY A 43 9.30 8.54 -12.34
N HIS A 44 10.40 8.97 -11.71
CA HIS A 44 11.74 8.99 -12.30
C HIS A 44 12.69 8.06 -11.54
N ILE A 45 13.56 7.36 -12.26
CA ILE A 45 14.82 6.85 -11.72
C ILE A 45 15.94 7.30 -12.64
N GLU A 46 16.98 7.85 -12.03
CA GLU A 46 18.28 8.07 -12.65
C GLU A 46 19.24 6.98 -12.19
N ILE A 47 19.86 6.31 -13.14
CA ILE A 47 20.84 5.25 -12.90
C ILE A 47 22.18 5.76 -13.44
N ASN A 48 23.19 5.90 -12.57
CA ASN A 48 24.52 6.40 -12.90
C ASN A 48 25.57 5.31 -12.67
N LEU A 49 26.17 4.78 -13.74
CA LEU A 49 26.97 3.54 -13.69
C LEU A 49 28.31 3.69 -14.39
N LYS A 50 29.05 4.75 -14.02
CA LYS A 50 30.33 5.16 -14.62
C LYS A 50 31.45 4.11 -14.69
N SER A 51 31.35 2.92 -14.09
CA SER A 51 32.53 2.08 -13.83
C SER A 51 32.66 0.71 -14.51
N HIS A 52 31.63 0.03 -15.04
CA HIS A 52 31.78 -1.39 -15.43
C HIS A 52 31.22 -1.83 -16.80
N HIS A 53 32.12 -2.41 -17.62
CA HIS A 53 31.89 -2.81 -19.01
C HIS A 53 30.93 -4.01 -19.18
N ASP A 54 30.88 -4.92 -18.20
CA ASP A 54 29.90 -6.03 -18.18
C ASP A 54 28.52 -5.56 -17.74
N LEU A 55 28.47 -4.53 -16.89
CA LEU A 55 27.22 -3.86 -16.53
C LEU A 55 26.61 -3.20 -17.77
N ASN A 56 27.41 -2.56 -18.63
CA ASN A 56 26.96 -2.01 -19.91
C ASN A 56 26.33 -3.07 -20.84
N LYS A 57 26.84 -4.31 -20.87
CA LYS A 57 26.22 -5.40 -21.65
C LYS A 57 24.84 -5.77 -21.10
N ILE A 58 24.69 -5.84 -19.78
CA ILE A 58 23.41 -6.10 -19.11
C ILE A 58 22.43 -4.94 -19.37
N LEU A 59 22.88 -3.69 -19.25
CA LEU A 59 22.08 -2.48 -19.54
C LEU A 59 21.68 -2.33 -21.01
N GLN A 60 22.34 -3.02 -21.94
CA GLN A 60 21.96 -3.06 -23.34
C GLN A 60 21.05 -4.25 -23.67
N SER A 61 20.86 -5.17 -22.73
CA SER A 61 19.94 -6.30 -22.88
C SER A 61 18.50 -5.86 -22.61
N ASN A 62 17.57 -6.44 -23.37
CA ASN A 62 16.14 -6.27 -23.09
C ASN A 62 15.79 -6.73 -21.66
N LEU A 63 16.50 -7.75 -21.14
CA LEU A 63 16.30 -8.30 -19.80
C LEU A 63 16.41 -7.26 -18.66
N PHE A 64 17.37 -6.33 -18.76
CA PHE A 64 17.51 -5.27 -17.76
C PHE A 64 16.32 -4.29 -17.80
N TYR A 65 15.94 -3.85 -18.99
CA TYR A 65 14.81 -2.93 -19.15
C TYR A 65 13.48 -3.58 -18.79
N ASP A 66 13.30 -4.87 -19.11
CA ASP A 66 12.14 -5.67 -18.71
C ASP A 66 12.07 -5.81 -17.19
N GLY A 67 13.20 -6.06 -16.53
CA GLY A 67 13.29 -6.13 -15.07
C GLY A 67 12.97 -4.80 -14.39
N VAL A 68 13.56 -3.70 -14.86
CA VAL A 68 13.31 -2.35 -14.33
C VAL A 68 11.86 -1.92 -14.56
N THR A 69 11.30 -2.21 -15.74
CA THR A 69 9.90 -1.94 -16.08
C THR A 69 8.97 -2.74 -15.18
N SER A 70 9.27 -4.03 -14.96
CA SER A 70 8.49 -4.90 -14.08
C SER A 70 8.49 -4.42 -12.63
N LEU A 71 9.66 -4.05 -12.09
CA LEU A 71 9.79 -3.51 -10.74
C LEU A 71 8.93 -2.24 -10.58
N LYS A 72 8.96 -1.38 -11.58
CA LYS A 72 8.24 -0.13 -11.52
C LYS A 72 6.75 -0.27 -11.72
N LEU A 73 6.33 -1.18 -12.59
CA LEU A 73 4.93 -1.56 -12.72
C LEU A 73 4.43 -2.12 -11.38
N ALA A 74 5.23 -2.94 -10.69
CA ALA A 74 4.88 -3.45 -9.36
C ALA A 74 4.71 -2.31 -8.33
N HIS A 75 5.60 -1.31 -8.31
CA HIS A 75 5.45 -0.14 -7.45
C HIS A 75 4.19 0.68 -7.79
N PHE A 76 3.92 0.89 -9.08
CA PHE A 76 2.73 1.61 -9.53
C PHE A 76 1.44 0.87 -9.14
N VAL A 77 1.39 -0.44 -9.34
CA VAL A 77 0.29 -1.32 -8.92
C VAL A 77 0.11 -1.27 -7.40
N GLY A 78 1.19 -1.28 -6.62
CA GLY A 78 1.17 -1.04 -5.18
C GLY A 78 0.43 0.25 -4.83
N TYR A 79 0.91 1.37 -5.38
CA TYR A 79 0.34 2.71 -5.17
C TYR A 79 -1.14 2.81 -5.56
N VAL A 80 -1.55 2.17 -6.67
CA VAL A 80 -2.95 2.12 -7.09
C VAL A 80 -3.82 1.44 -6.05
N GLY A 81 -3.38 0.28 -5.51
CA GLY A 81 -4.14 -0.42 -4.47
C GLY A 81 -4.23 0.38 -3.17
N GLU A 82 -3.13 1.02 -2.75
CA GLU A 82 -3.13 1.93 -1.59
C GLU A 82 -4.12 3.10 -1.77
N SER A 83 -4.12 3.71 -2.96
CA SER A 83 -5.03 4.81 -3.30
C SER A 83 -6.50 4.38 -3.22
N HIS A 84 -6.83 3.18 -3.70
CA HIS A 84 -8.19 2.64 -3.58
C HIS A 84 -8.60 2.47 -2.12
N VAL A 85 -7.72 1.94 -1.26
CA VAL A 85 -8.00 1.74 0.17
C VAL A 85 -8.25 3.08 0.87
N ILE A 86 -7.36 4.07 0.65
CA ILE A 86 -7.50 5.41 1.21
C ILE A 86 -8.83 6.06 0.80
N ASN A 87 -9.20 5.94 -0.48
CA ASN A 87 -10.44 6.50 -0.99
C ASN A 87 -11.68 5.87 -0.34
N GLU A 88 -11.67 4.57 -0.09
CA GLU A 88 -12.79 3.88 0.57
C GLU A 88 -12.87 4.19 2.06
N ILE A 89 -11.75 4.46 2.73
CA ILE A 89 -11.76 4.94 4.13
C ILE A 89 -12.35 6.34 4.21
N LYS A 90 -11.92 7.25 3.33
CA LYS A 90 -12.44 8.62 3.27
C LYS A 90 -13.94 8.69 3.00
N LYS A 91 -14.49 7.71 2.26
CA LYS A 91 -15.93 7.56 2.03
C LYS A 91 -16.68 6.89 3.19
N GLY A 92 -15.96 6.30 4.15
CA GLY A 92 -16.55 5.49 5.23
C GLY A 92 -17.04 4.11 4.77
N THR A 93 -16.70 3.66 3.56
CA THR A 93 -17.27 2.46 2.93
C THR A 93 -16.35 1.25 2.94
N LEU A 94 -15.09 1.41 3.38
CA LEU A 94 -14.12 0.30 3.36
C LEU A 94 -14.61 -0.89 4.19
N PHE A 95 -15.15 -0.65 5.39
CA PHE A 95 -15.56 -1.70 6.34
C PHE A 95 -16.51 -2.73 5.72
N ASP A 96 -17.52 -2.25 4.99
CA ASP A 96 -18.52 -3.10 4.33
C ASP A 96 -17.96 -3.97 3.20
N LYS A 97 -16.77 -3.61 2.72
CA LYS A 97 -16.11 -4.25 1.59
C LYS A 97 -15.05 -5.25 2.02
N LEU A 98 -14.63 -5.21 3.29
CA LEU A 98 -13.55 -6.07 3.78
C LEU A 98 -14.05 -7.52 3.96
N PHE A 99 -13.21 -8.45 3.53
CA PHE A 99 -13.37 -9.88 3.77
C PHE A 99 -12.24 -10.39 4.66
N LEU A 100 -12.58 -10.90 5.84
CA LEU A 100 -11.65 -11.47 6.79
C LEU A 100 -11.39 -12.93 6.46
N LYS A 101 -10.12 -13.32 6.37
CA LYS A 101 -9.74 -14.74 6.30
C LYS A 101 -9.91 -15.40 7.67
N THR A 102 -10.83 -16.36 7.78
CA THR A 102 -11.17 -17.11 9.00
C THR A 102 -10.83 -18.60 8.87
N ARG A 103 -11.01 -19.38 9.94
CA ARG A 103 -10.85 -20.85 9.94
C ARG A 103 -11.86 -21.56 9.03
N SER A 104 -13.08 -21.04 8.95
CA SER A 104 -14.19 -21.57 8.13
C SER A 104 -14.19 -21.05 6.69
N GLY A 105 -13.18 -20.27 6.29
CA GLY A 105 -13.08 -19.70 4.95
C GLY A 105 -12.83 -18.20 5.02
N LYS A 106 -13.66 -17.39 4.37
CA LYS A 106 -13.60 -15.94 4.50
C LYS A 106 -14.99 -15.40 4.75
N ALA A 107 -15.13 -14.51 5.72
CA ALA A 107 -16.40 -13.90 6.09
C ALA A 107 -16.37 -12.40 5.76
N PRO A 108 -17.47 -11.80 5.27
CA PRO A 108 -17.63 -10.35 5.24
C PRO A 108 -17.46 -9.80 6.66
N LEU A 109 -16.67 -8.74 6.83
CA LEU A 109 -16.42 -8.13 8.14
C LEU A 109 -17.66 -7.47 8.75
N ALA A 110 -18.52 -6.94 7.89
CA ALA A 110 -19.50 -5.94 8.29
C ALA A 110 -20.46 -6.40 9.40
N ASN A 111 -20.86 -7.68 9.46
CA ASN A 111 -22.07 -8.03 10.23
C ASN A 111 -22.09 -9.46 10.83
N LYS A 112 -20.95 -10.09 11.05
CA LYS A 112 -20.94 -11.45 11.65
C LYS A 112 -19.93 -11.56 12.76
N GLU A 113 -20.39 -12.03 13.92
CA GLU A 113 -19.52 -12.61 14.93
C GLU A 113 -18.65 -13.66 14.24
N SER A 114 -17.39 -13.31 14.06
CA SER A 114 -16.42 -14.13 13.34
C SER A 114 -15.18 -14.24 14.19
N ARG A 115 -14.63 -15.46 14.23
CA ARG A 115 -13.43 -15.75 15.02
C ARG A 115 -12.22 -15.85 14.11
N ILE A 116 -11.12 -15.26 14.56
CA ILE A 116 -9.83 -15.29 13.89
C ILE A 116 -8.92 -16.22 14.67
N LYS A 117 -8.15 -17.04 13.94
CA LYS A 117 -7.10 -17.85 14.55
C LYS A 117 -5.98 -16.95 15.07
N ASN A 118 -5.63 -17.12 16.34
CA ASN A 118 -4.44 -16.57 16.96
C ASN A 118 -3.62 -17.72 17.58
N GLY A 119 -2.69 -18.30 16.81
CA GLY A 119 -2.02 -19.53 17.22
C GLY A 119 -3.00 -20.69 17.38
N ASN A 120 -3.11 -21.22 18.59
CA ASN A 120 -4.03 -22.31 18.95
C ASN A 120 -5.38 -21.81 19.51
N THR A 121 -5.58 -20.49 19.65
CA THR A 121 -6.81 -19.91 20.20
C THR A 121 -7.61 -19.18 19.12
N ASP A 122 -8.92 -19.10 19.34
CA ASP A 122 -9.86 -18.40 18.44
C ASP A 122 -10.35 -17.11 19.13
N ILE A 123 -9.89 -15.95 18.66
CA ILE A 123 -10.28 -14.64 19.19
C ILE A 123 -11.45 -14.06 18.39
N LEU A 124 -12.33 -13.30 19.05
CA LEU A 124 -13.36 -12.52 18.35
C LEU A 124 -12.69 -11.55 17.39
N ASN A 125 -13.30 -11.35 16.21
CA ASN A 125 -12.88 -10.32 15.27
C ASN A 125 -12.79 -8.96 16.00
N PRO A 126 -11.59 -8.36 16.13
CA PRO A 126 -11.42 -7.11 16.87
C PRO A 126 -12.12 -5.93 16.20
N LEU A 127 -12.54 -6.10 14.94
CA LEU A 127 -13.30 -5.11 14.18
C LEU A 127 -14.81 -5.35 14.21
N TYR A 128 -15.30 -6.34 14.95
CA TYR A 128 -16.74 -6.64 15.04
C TYR A 128 -17.51 -5.47 15.66
N GLY A 129 -18.56 -5.02 14.99
CA GLY A 129 -19.39 -3.89 15.43
C GLY A 129 -18.72 -2.52 15.37
N LYS A 130 -17.55 -2.42 14.72
CA LYS A 130 -16.79 -1.17 14.58
C LYS A 130 -16.89 -0.59 13.17
N SER A 131 -16.53 0.68 13.06
CA SER A 131 -16.50 1.49 11.84
C SER A 131 -15.24 2.37 11.82
N PHE A 132 -14.79 2.82 10.65
CA PHE A 132 -13.70 3.79 10.56
C PHE A 132 -14.24 5.19 10.85
N ASP A 133 -13.45 6.00 11.55
CA ASP A 133 -13.66 7.45 11.59
C ASP A 133 -12.85 8.09 10.45
N PRO A 134 -13.48 8.49 9.32
CA PRO A 134 -12.77 9.05 8.17
C PRO A 134 -12.05 10.37 8.49
N GLU A 135 -12.49 11.08 9.53
CA GLU A 135 -11.89 12.34 9.96
C GLU A 135 -10.64 12.11 10.81
N LYS A 136 -10.44 10.89 11.34
CA LYS A 136 -9.30 10.51 12.18
C LYS A 136 -8.48 9.39 11.53
N MET A 137 -8.12 9.62 10.27
CA MET A 137 -7.22 8.77 9.48
C MET A 137 -5.96 9.57 9.09
N ILE A 138 -4.80 8.91 9.14
CA ILE A 138 -3.53 9.44 8.64
C ILE A 138 -2.87 8.40 7.73
N ALA A 139 -2.34 8.87 6.61
CA ALA A 139 -1.48 8.10 5.71
C ALA A 139 -0.08 8.75 5.75
N LEU A 140 0.84 8.13 6.49
CA LEU A 140 2.22 8.60 6.56
C LEU A 140 2.97 8.12 5.32
N GLN A 141 3.14 9.03 4.37
CA GLN A 141 3.95 8.84 3.17
C GLN A 141 5.02 9.93 3.12
N ASN A 142 6.28 9.54 2.91
CA ASN A 142 7.33 10.52 2.75
C ASN A 142 7.22 11.24 1.39
N LYS A 143 7.88 12.39 1.24
CA LYS A 143 7.90 13.22 0.02
C LYS A 143 8.42 12.48 -1.22
N LYS A 144 9.14 11.36 -1.04
CA LYS A 144 9.63 10.52 -2.15
C LYS A 144 8.55 9.55 -2.66
N GLY A 145 7.35 9.56 -2.06
CA GLY A 145 6.25 8.65 -2.41
C GLY A 145 6.53 7.20 -2.02
N GLN A 146 7.41 6.98 -1.03
CA GLN A 146 7.81 5.65 -0.59
C GLN A 146 7.16 5.32 0.75
N GLY A 147 6.52 4.16 0.82
CA GLY A 147 5.82 3.67 2.01
C GLY A 147 4.54 4.45 2.29
N ILE A 148 3.49 3.73 2.68
CA ILE A 148 2.29 4.32 3.26
C ILE A 148 1.98 3.55 4.52
N ASP A 149 2.22 4.18 5.68
CA ASP A 149 1.68 3.67 6.94
C ASP A 149 0.33 4.31 7.16
N LEU A 150 -0.70 3.49 6.97
CA LEU A 150 -2.07 3.89 7.09
C LEU A 150 -2.57 3.58 8.51
N ILE A 151 -2.94 4.60 9.26
CA ILE A 151 -3.45 4.47 10.62
C ILE A 151 -4.82 5.12 10.69
N CYS A 152 -5.83 4.36 11.12
CA CYS A 152 -7.22 4.80 11.16
C CYS A 152 -7.82 4.56 12.54
N LYS A 153 -8.50 5.57 13.09
CA LYS A 153 -9.32 5.40 14.27
C LYS A 153 -10.52 4.52 13.94
N ILE A 154 -10.89 3.63 14.87
CA ILE A 154 -12.11 2.83 14.80
C ILE A 154 -13.02 3.10 15.99
N GLU A 155 -14.32 3.10 15.75
CA GLU A 155 -15.37 3.42 16.72
C GLU A 155 -16.52 2.41 16.59
N PRO A 156 -17.26 2.08 17.68
CA PRO A 156 -17.14 2.64 19.01
C PRO A 156 -16.01 1.99 19.83
N THR A 157 -15.45 2.74 20.78
CA THR A 157 -14.65 2.21 21.88
C THR A 157 -15.18 2.77 23.22
N PRO A 158 -15.24 1.96 24.31
CA PRO A 158 -14.83 0.55 24.48
C PRO A 158 -15.75 -0.50 23.81
N PRO A 159 -15.29 -1.76 23.64
CA PRO A 159 -13.95 -2.27 23.99
C PRO A 159 -12.89 -1.90 22.94
N PRO A 160 -11.58 -1.94 23.27
CA PRO A 160 -10.49 -1.84 22.29
C PRO A 160 -10.61 -2.85 21.13
N PRO A 161 -9.93 -2.65 19.99
CA PRO A 161 -8.94 -1.61 19.69
C PRO A 161 -9.56 -0.25 19.34
N ASP A 162 -8.74 0.81 19.50
CA ASP A 162 -9.03 2.20 19.13
C ASP A 162 -8.50 2.58 17.74
N TRP A 163 -7.48 1.86 17.27
CA TRP A 163 -6.78 2.12 16.03
C TRP A 163 -6.59 0.83 15.23
N VAL A 164 -6.63 0.96 13.92
CA VAL A 164 -6.23 -0.09 12.97
C VAL A 164 -5.11 0.42 12.07
N THR A 165 -4.28 -0.50 11.62
CA THR A 165 -3.32 -0.27 10.53
C THR A 165 -3.38 -1.37 9.49
N PHE A 166 -3.00 -1.00 8.25
CA PHE A 166 -2.99 -1.91 7.10
C PHE A 166 -1.62 -1.96 6.42
N GLU A 167 -1.06 -3.17 6.32
CA GLU A 167 -0.04 -3.50 5.34
C GLU A 167 -0.73 -3.87 4.02
N ILE A 168 -0.72 -2.94 3.05
CA ILE A 168 -1.45 -3.09 1.80
C ILE A 168 -0.60 -3.85 0.78
N LYS A 169 -1.16 -4.93 0.22
CA LYS A 169 -0.53 -5.73 -0.84
C LYS A 169 -1.44 -5.81 -2.05
N THR A 170 -1.01 -5.24 -3.17
CA THR A 170 -1.82 -5.24 -4.39
C THR A 170 -1.45 -6.41 -5.30
N VAL A 171 -2.47 -7.05 -5.88
CA VAL A 171 -2.33 -8.10 -6.90
C VAL A 171 -3.11 -7.68 -8.13
N MET A 172 -2.45 -7.67 -9.28
CA MET A 172 -3.07 -7.36 -10.56
C MET A 172 -3.18 -8.64 -11.41
N LYS A 173 -4.33 -8.87 -12.03
CA LYS A 173 -4.54 -9.92 -13.03
C LYS A 173 -5.53 -9.45 -14.09
N ASP A 174 -5.42 -9.97 -15.31
CA ASP A 174 -6.43 -9.76 -16.35
C ASP A 174 -7.80 -10.30 -15.92
N LYS A 175 -7.80 -11.52 -15.35
CA LYS A 175 -9.00 -12.16 -14.82
C LYS A 175 -8.66 -13.04 -13.63
N PHE A 176 -9.46 -12.93 -12.58
CA PHE A 176 -9.44 -13.86 -11.47
C PHE A 176 -10.39 -15.03 -11.78
N GLY A 177 -10.03 -16.25 -11.40
CA GLY A 177 -10.93 -17.39 -11.53
C GLY A 177 -12.17 -17.20 -10.64
N ALA A 178 -13.31 -17.76 -11.06
CA ALA A 178 -14.64 -17.46 -10.52
C ALA A 178 -14.76 -17.58 -8.99
N ASN A 179 -14.02 -18.52 -8.38
CA ASN A 179 -14.00 -18.73 -6.93
C ASN A 179 -12.59 -18.59 -6.32
N THR A 180 -11.65 -18.05 -7.09
CA THR A 180 -10.26 -17.88 -6.64
C THR A 180 -10.15 -16.74 -5.63
N THR A 181 -9.13 -16.81 -4.80
CA THR A 181 -8.86 -15.78 -3.81
C THR A 181 -7.54 -15.12 -4.19
N PRO A 182 -7.47 -13.80 -4.40
CA PRO A 182 -6.20 -13.14 -4.61
C PRO A 182 -5.31 -13.32 -3.38
N THR A 183 -4.05 -13.65 -3.64
CA THR A 183 -3.01 -13.79 -2.63
C THR A 183 -1.93 -12.75 -2.90
N GLY A 184 -1.90 -11.70 -2.08
CA GLY A 184 -0.83 -10.71 -2.10
C GLY A 184 0.48 -11.28 -1.58
N GLY A 185 1.55 -10.51 -1.80
CA GLY A 185 2.86 -10.80 -1.18
C GLY A 185 2.75 -10.99 0.32
N LYS A 186 3.67 -11.77 0.91
CA LYS A 186 3.74 -11.91 2.36
C LYS A 186 4.18 -10.58 2.97
N ALA A 187 3.71 -10.29 4.19
CA ALA A 187 4.33 -9.25 5.01
C ALA A 187 5.73 -9.71 5.40
N SER A 188 6.73 -8.83 5.34
CA SER A 188 8.06 -9.10 5.88
C SER A 188 8.02 -9.14 7.42
N GLU A 189 9.05 -9.69 8.07
CA GLU A 189 9.10 -9.71 9.56
C GLU A 189 9.01 -8.30 10.15
N ILE A 190 9.69 -7.32 9.53
CA ILE A 190 9.58 -5.92 9.93
C ILE A 190 8.13 -5.43 9.83
N GLN A 191 7.41 -5.79 8.77
CA GLN A 191 6.01 -5.39 8.58
C GLN A 191 5.04 -6.07 9.55
N LYS A 192 5.44 -7.19 10.19
CA LYS A 192 4.65 -7.80 11.26
C LYS A 192 4.73 -7.00 12.56
N SER A 193 5.85 -6.32 12.82
CA SER A 193 6.00 -5.39 13.95
C SER A 193 5.35 -4.03 13.65
N TYR A 194 4.04 -4.04 13.38
CA TYR A 194 3.31 -2.85 12.92
C TYR A 194 3.29 -1.74 13.98
N PHE A 195 3.29 -2.10 15.27
CA PHE A 195 3.34 -1.13 16.37
C PHE A 195 4.66 -0.36 16.39
N GLU A 196 5.79 -1.06 16.31
CA GLU A 196 7.12 -0.42 16.26
C GLU A 196 7.28 0.46 15.02
N ASN A 197 6.82 -0.01 13.85
CA ASN A 197 6.87 0.76 12.62
C ASN A 197 6.06 2.05 12.73
N ILE A 198 4.83 1.98 13.25
CA ILE A 198 3.98 3.16 13.44
C ILE A 198 4.62 4.14 14.41
N ASN A 199 5.15 3.68 15.54
CA ASN A 199 5.82 4.55 16.49
C ASN A 199 7.04 5.23 15.87
N LYS A 200 7.88 4.46 15.18
CA LYS A 200 9.07 4.98 14.51
C LYS A 200 8.71 6.02 13.45
N HIS A 201 7.79 5.70 12.54
CA HIS A 201 7.42 6.61 11.47
C HIS A 201 6.65 7.82 11.98
N SER A 202 5.86 7.66 13.04
CA SER A 202 5.18 8.78 13.69
C SER A 202 6.16 9.75 14.35
N LEU A 203 7.20 9.22 15.01
CA LEU A 203 8.27 10.02 15.61
C LEU A 203 9.07 10.77 14.53
N LEU A 204 9.49 10.08 13.47
CA LEU A 204 10.21 10.70 12.34
C LEU A 204 9.38 11.79 11.67
N ALA A 205 8.08 11.55 11.46
CA ALA A 205 7.18 12.54 10.88
C ALA A 205 7.02 13.78 11.77
N LYS A 206 6.94 13.58 13.10
CA LYS A 206 6.93 14.65 14.09
C LYS A 206 8.23 15.46 14.06
N GLU A 207 9.38 14.80 14.13
CA GLU A 207 10.70 15.44 14.13
C GLU A 207 10.96 16.23 12.85
N SER A 208 10.71 15.62 11.69
CA SER A 208 10.85 16.27 10.40
C SER A 208 9.97 17.53 10.29
N PHE A 209 8.76 17.50 10.87
CA PHE A 209 7.92 18.68 10.93
C PHE A 209 8.55 19.80 11.78
N TYR A 210 9.02 19.48 13.00
CA TYR A 210 9.63 20.48 13.89
C TYR A 210 10.95 21.04 13.35
N GLN A 211 11.69 20.27 12.56
CA GLN A 211 12.91 20.71 11.88
C GLN A 211 12.63 21.54 10.62
N GLY A 212 11.36 21.74 10.23
CA GLY A 212 10.97 22.56 9.09
C GLY A 212 11.06 21.85 7.73
N SER A 213 11.56 20.61 7.66
CA SER A 213 11.62 19.85 6.41
C SER A 213 10.24 19.33 5.98
N ASN A 214 9.38 18.99 6.95
CA ASN A 214 8.03 18.46 6.75
C ASN A 214 7.99 17.37 5.66
N GLU A 215 8.85 16.36 5.78
CA GLU A 215 9.05 15.28 4.82
C GLU A 215 7.80 14.43 4.58
N TYR A 216 6.83 14.48 5.49
CA TYR A 216 5.57 13.74 5.39
C TYR A 216 4.39 14.63 4.99
N SER A 217 4.67 15.89 4.63
CA SER A 217 3.67 16.87 4.16
C SER A 217 2.47 17.02 5.12
N LEU A 218 2.72 17.01 6.43
CA LEU A 218 1.68 17.04 7.45
C LEU A 218 1.01 18.43 7.52
N GLY A 219 -0.32 18.45 7.45
CA GLY A 219 -1.14 19.63 7.72
C GLY A 219 -1.47 19.78 9.21
N LYS A 220 -2.33 20.76 9.55
CA LYS A 220 -2.75 20.99 10.95
C LYS A 220 -3.59 19.82 11.50
N LYS A 221 -4.46 19.23 10.67
CA LYS A 221 -5.33 18.11 11.05
C LYS A 221 -4.52 16.84 11.27
N GLU A 222 -3.63 16.51 10.32
CA GLU A 222 -2.77 15.33 10.37
C GLU A 222 -1.85 15.38 11.60
N ARG A 223 -1.30 16.55 11.93
CA ARG A 223 -0.52 16.73 13.17
C ARG A 223 -1.31 16.41 14.43
N LYS A 224 -2.57 16.86 14.52
CA LYS A 224 -3.41 16.57 15.69
C LYS A 224 -3.69 15.07 15.82
N ILE A 225 -3.92 14.39 14.70
CA ILE A 225 -4.09 12.93 14.68
C ILE A 225 -2.80 12.23 15.09
N LEU A 226 -1.65 12.66 14.55
CA LEU A 226 -0.35 12.11 14.84
C LEU A 226 0.03 12.22 16.33
N LEU A 227 -0.19 13.39 16.93
CA LEU A 227 0.03 13.59 18.37
C LEU A 227 -0.88 12.69 19.20
N ASN A 228 -2.15 12.55 18.82
CA ASN A 228 -3.08 11.65 19.49
C ASN A 228 -2.61 10.19 19.41
N ILE A 229 -2.12 9.73 18.26
CA ILE A 229 -1.52 8.40 18.12
C ILE A 229 -0.32 8.26 19.06
N LEU A 230 0.62 9.21 19.06
CA LEU A 230 1.80 9.14 19.91
C LEU A 230 1.49 9.18 21.42
N GLU A 231 0.41 9.85 21.81
CA GLU A 231 0.00 10.00 23.22
C GLU A 231 -0.89 8.86 23.73
N SER A 232 -1.71 8.25 22.87
CA SER A 232 -2.77 7.31 23.28
C SER A 232 -2.66 5.89 22.70
N CYS A 233 -1.83 5.69 21.68
CA CYS A 233 -1.70 4.40 21.02
C CYS A 233 -0.79 3.49 21.83
N GLU A 234 -1.37 2.73 22.75
CA GLU A 234 -0.73 1.55 23.33
C GLU A 234 -0.87 0.34 22.40
N GLU A 235 0.05 -0.62 22.49
CA GLU A 235 0.04 -1.83 21.66
C GLU A 235 -1.31 -2.56 21.72
N LYS A 236 -1.91 -2.65 22.92
CA LYS A 236 -3.22 -3.28 23.14
C LYS A 236 -4.39 -2.57 22.44
N ASN A 237 -4.22 -1.29 22.08
CA ASN A 237 -5.24 -0.45 21.45
C ASN A 237 -5.09 -0.36 19.92
N LEU A 238 -4.07 -1.01 19.36
CA LEU A 238 -3.79 -1.03 17.93
C LEU A 238 -3.89 -2.46 17.39
N VAL A 239 -4.53 -2.62 16.24
CA VAL A 239 -4.52 -3.90 15.51
C VAL A 239 -3.99 -3.72 14.10
N GLY A 240 -3.14 -4.65 13.66
CA GLY A 240 -2.57 -4.67 12.31
C GLY A 240 -3.17 -5.74 11.42
N PHE A 241 -3.44 -5.40 10.16
CA PHE A 241 -3.89 -6.34 9.14
C PHE A 241 -3.08 -6.24 7.86
N LYS A 242 -2.84 -7.39 7.21
CA LYS A 242 -2.41 -7.43 5.82
C LYS A 242 -3.65 -7.33 4.94
N LEU A 243 -3.80 -6.23 4.21
CA LEU A 243 -4.91 -6.01 3.28
C LEU A 243 -4.45 -6.33 1.84
N THR A 244 -4.93 -7.45 1.31
CA THR A 244 -4.75 -7.79 -0.11
C THR A 244 -5.82 -7.10 -0.96
N VAL A 245 -5.38 -6.30 -1.92
CA VAL A 245 -6.23 -5.60 -2.89
C VAL A 245 -6.08 -6.25 -4.26
N GLY A 246 -7.16 -6.79 -4.81
CA GLY A 246 -7.16 -7.38 -6.15
C GLY A 246 -7.65 -6.39 -7.21
N ILE A 247 -6.82 -6.10 -8.21
CA ILE A 247 -7.17 -5.18 -9.32
C ILE A 247 -7.13 -5.87 -10.68
N ASP A 248 -7.96 -5.37 -11.61
CA ASP A 248 -7.96 -5.79 -13.01
C ASP A 248 -6.84 -5.10 -13.82
N ASN A 249 -6.72 -5.46 -15.09
CA ASN A 249 -5.74 -4.85 -15.99
C ASN A 249 -6.03 -3.39 -16.37
N LYS A 250 -7.19 -2.87 -15.97
CA LYS A 250 -7.61 -1.47 -16.08
C LYS A 250 -7.51 -0.74 -14.74
N PHE A 251 -6.76 -1.31 -13.78
CA PHE A 251 -6.50 -0.76 -12.45
C PHE A 251 -7.74 -0.54 -11.58
N ASN A 252 -8.88 -1.17 -11.89
CA ASN A 252 -10.08 -1.13 -11.07
C ASN A 252 -10.07 -2.26 -10.05
N ILE A 253 -10.77 -2.08 -8.93
CA ILE A 253 -11.01 -3.15 -7.97
C ILE A 253 -11.79 -4.27 -8.66
N SER A 254 -11.19 -5.45 -8.70
CA SER A 254 -11.81 -6.63 -9.30
C SER A 254 -12.71 -7.34 -8.29
N ASN A 255 -13.53 -8.24 -8.81
CA ASN A 255 -14.44 -9.09 -8.07
C ASN A 255 -14.45 -10.51 -8.65
N ASN A 256 -15.20 -11.39 -8.01
CA ASN A 256 -15.66 -12.65 -8.58
C ASN A 256 -16.92 -13.14 -7.87
N ASN A 257 -17.36 -14.37 -8.15
CA ASN A 257 -18.58 -14.93 -7.56
C ASN A 257 -18.51 -15.05 -6.03
N LYS A 258 -17.32 -15.13 -5.45
CA LYS A 258 -17.11 -15.26 -4.01
C LYS A 258 -16.97 -13.91 -3.30
N TYR A 259 -16.41 -12.91 -3.97
CA TYR A 259 -16.09 -11.60 -3.37
C TYR A 259 -16.63 -10.49 -4.27
N ASN A 260 -17.58 -9.70 -3.75
CA ASN A 260 -18.13 -8.54 -4.46
C ASN A 260 -17.05 -7.51 -4.81
N GLN A 261 -16.01 -7.41 -3.98
CA GLN A 261 -14.78 -6.65 -4.22
C GLN A 261 -13.61 -7.33 -3.52
N PHE A 262 -12.42 -7.30 -4.11
CA PHE A 262 -11.22 -7.87 -3.50
C PHE A 262 -10.54 -6.93 -2.51
N TYR A 263 -11.14 -6.77 -1.33
CA TYR A 263 -10.47 -6.22 -0.15
C TYR A 263 -10.40 -7.30 0.92
N ILE A 264 -9.27 -7.98 1.01
CA ILE A 264 -9.13 -9.17 1.82
C ILE A 264 -8.13 -8.93 2.94
N ILE A 265 -8.56 -9.06 4.19
CA ILE A 265 -7.67 -8.90 5.34
C ILE A 265 -7.25 -10.22 5.95
N GLU A 266 -6.02 -10.26 6.44
CA GLU A 266 -5.42 -11.31 7.26
C GLU A 266 -4.76 -10.63 8.46
N ASN A 267 -4.86 -11.18 9.68
CA ASN A 267 -4.17 -10.62 10.84
C ASN A 267 -2.67 -10.56 10.59
N LEU A 268 -2.05 -9.40 10.87
CA LEU A 268 -0.63 -9.33 11.16
C LEU A 268 -0.49 -9.73 12.63
N LYS A 269 0.14 -10.86 12.89
CA LYS A 269 0.51 -11.19 14.25
C LYS A 269 1.56 -10.20 14.75
N ASN A 270 1.43 -9.76 16.00
CA ASN A 270 2.61 -9.67 16.86
C ASN A 270 2.81 -11.09 17.40
N ASP A 271 3.92 -11.74 17.03
CA ASP A 271 4.31 -13.00 17.66
C ASP A 271 4.78 -12.71 19.10
#